data_AF-A0A699Y6E0-F1
#
_entry.id   AF-A0A699Y6E0-F1
#
_cell.length_a   1.000
_cell.length_b   1.000
_cell.length_c   1.000
_cell.angle_alpha   90.00
_cell.angle_beta   90.00
_cell.angle_gamma   90.00
#
_symmetry.space_group_name_H-M   'P 1'
#
loop_
_entity.id
_entity.type
_entity.pdbx_description
1 polymer ?
#
loop_
_entity_poly.entity_id
_entity_poly.type
_entity_poly.pdbx_seq_one_letter_code
_entity_poly.pdbx_strand_id
1 'polypeptide(L)'
;MGRDSSSISQRAEHSRTGGAAVVLAACASKGLCEKIQSTERVQYITEILAEVEADGAAEAKAEPNHRARARQFMQAVESNDVESLTLHFKETDDKLWTEIVEQLIISAAQLGHCDVIRCLAKHADSNDFLEVAEASKEGTPLMFAAHNGHTAAVRLLLELGADPNAMDLNGYTALMITTFADRGAAAELICKCPDVDVDYPDARNRTAFSYAALYGAEHCAQVLAAAGADVYVRDFEDKDPLELANESGGKPSCVELIKRLQLKALAAAQSAAAGATLEASATAGSAPQEDPDSSKAQRRASKEGASLCGDELRQEWEALLSEAGKCREAERQPLLLQQVRSMMDKAAAAGISVKYGRKLLQRLEA
;
A
#
# COMPACT_ATOMS: atom_id res chain seq x y z
N MET A 1 48.35 11.56 19.68
CA MET A 1 47.59 11.58 20.96
C MET A 1 46.48 12.62 20.80
N GLY A 2 45.26 12.36 20.32
CA GLY A 2 44.46 11.13 20.26
C GLY A 2 43.67 10.96 21.56
N ARG A 3 42.50 11.63 21.65
CA ARG A 3 41.37 11.53 22.62
C ARG A 3 40.71 12.93 22.73
N ASP A 4 39.41 13.19 22.66
CA ASP A 4 38.20 12.37 22.51
C ASP A 4 37.09 13.29 21.95
N SER A 5 36.50 12.93 20.81
CA SER A 5 35.26 13.53 20.26
C SER A 5 34.11 12.51 20.19
N SER A 6 34.23 11.45 21.00
CA SER A 6 33.38 10.26 21.06
C SER A 6 32.28 10.39 22.13
N SER A 7 31.45 11.42 22.05
CA SER A 7 30.28 11.55 22.96
C SER A 7 28.97 12.02 22.30
N ILE A 8 28.90 12.10 20.97
CA ILE A 8 27.66 12.47 20.25
C ILE A 8 27.09 11.33 19.38
N SER A 9 27.83 10.23 19.16
CA SER A 9 27.41 9.17 18.21
C SER A 9 26.75 7.91 18.81
N GLN A 10 26.30 7.88 20.07
CA GLN A 10 25.81 6.62 20.69
C GLN A 10 24.45 6.71 21.40
N ARG A 11 23.53 7.57 20.96
CA ARG A 11 22.16 7.61 21.54
C ARG A 11 21.01 7.53 20.53
N ALA A 12 21.27 6.97 19.34
CA ALA A 12 20.26 6.68 18.32
C ALA A 12 20.11 5.17 18.05
N GLU A 13 20.47 4.33 19.02
CA GLU A 13 20.11 2.92 19.06
C GLU A 13 19.29 2.72 20.32
N HIS A 14 18.25 1.87 20.25
CA HIS A 14 17.24 1.55 21.29
C HIS A 14 15.89 2.28 21.19
N SER A 15 15.20 2.11 20.06
CA SER A 15 13.74 1.90 20.05
C SER A 15 13.42 0.75 19.08
N ARG A 16 12.92 -0.36 19.63
CA ARG A 16 12.62 -1.61 18.92
C ARG A 16 11.30 -1.49 18.16
N THR A 17 11.24 -0.66 17.12
CA THR A 17 10.16 -0.62 16.13
C THR A 17 10.72 -0.10 14.81
N GLY A 18 11.46 -0.92 14.06
CA GLY A 18 12.09 -0.41 12.83
C GLY A 18 12.73 -1.43 11.89
N GLY A 19 12.48 -2.73 12.05
CA GLY A 19 13.13 -3.76 11.23
C GLY A 19 12.65 -3.82 9.76
N ALA A 20 11.50 -3.23 9.42
CA ALA A 20 10.85 -3.39 8.11
C ALA A 20 10.76 -2.11 7.27
N ALA A 21 11.16 -0.95 7.81
CA ALA A 21 11.37 0.24 6.98
C ALA A 21 12.65 0.11 6.13
N VAL A 22 13.45 -0.93 6.35
CA VAL A 22 14.84 -1.01 5.88
C VAL A 22 14.93 -1.35 4.40
N VAL A 23 13.99 -2.02 3.73
CA VAL A 23 14.32 -2.44 2.36
C VAL A 23 14.13 -1.32 1.34
N LEU A 24 12.97 -0.65 1.27
CA LEU A 24 12.83 0.55 0.43
C LEU A 24 13.55 1.80 0.99
N ALA A 25 13.75 1.93 2.33
CA ALA A 25 14.51 3.07 2.88
C ALA A 25 16.04 2.87 2.90
N ALA A 26 16.57 1.64 2.97
CA ALA A 26 18.02 1.40 2.79
C ALA A 26 18.45 1.49 1.32
N CYS A 27 17.50 1.45 0.38
CA CYS A 27 17.74 1.69 -1.04
C CYS A 27 18.06 3.17 -1.38
N ALA A 28 18.08 4.09 -0.40
CA ALA A 28 18.37 5.52 -0.59
C ALA A 28 19.80 5.84 -1.11
N SER A 29 20.68 4.85 -1.29
CA SER A 29 21.96 5.03 -1.99
C SER A 29 21.79 4.77 -3.49
N LYS A 30 21.42 5.84 -4.21
CA LYS A 30 21.10 5.94 -5.66
C LYS A 30 22.07 5.27 -6.67
N GLY A 31 23.16 4.64 -6.25
CA GLY A 31 24.12 3.98 -7.15
C GLY A 31 24.51 2.55 -6.79
N LEU A 32 24.24 2.08 -5.57
CA LEU A 32 24.44 0.68 -5.19
C LEU A 32 23.16 -0.14 -5.39
N CYS A 33 21.99 0.41 -5.03
CA CYS A 33 20.71 -0.25 -5.20
C CYS A 33 20.41 -0.56 -6.68
N GLU A 34 20.58 0.42 -7.58
CA GLU A 34 20.33 0.25 -9.02
C GLU A 34 21.18 -0.87 -9.64
N LYS A 35 22.46 -0.97 -9.24
CA LYS A 35 23.40 -1.99 -9.76
C LYS A 35 23.17 -3.38 -9.18
N ILE A 36 22.80 -3.48 -7.91
CA ILE A 36 22.51 -4.76 -7.26
C ILE A 36 21.22 -5.34 -7.87
N GLN A 37 20.19 -4.51 -7.99
CA GLN A 37 18.91 -4.92 -8.58
C GLN A 37 19.02 -5.19 -10.09
N SER A 38 19.85 -4.45 -10.85
CA SER A 38 20.06 -4.77 -12.27
C SER A 38 20.79 -6.10 -12.46
N THR A 39 21.69 -6.47 -11.55
CA THR A 39 22.39 -7.77 -11.61
C THR A 39 21.45 -8.93 -11.31
N GLU A 40 20.59 -8.79 -10.30
CA GLU A 40 19.55 -9.77 -9.95
C GLU A 40 18.51 -9.91 -11.06
N ARG A 41 18.07 -8.80 -11.67
CA ARG A 41 17.16 -8.82 -12.82
C ARG A 41 17.77 -9.46 -14.06
N VAL A 42 19.04 -9.21 -14.35
CA VAL A 42 19.76 -9.95 -15.40
C VAL A 42 19.74 -11.44 -15.11
N GLN A 43 19.94 -11.86 -13.86
CA GLN A 43 19.88 -13.27 -13.49
C GLN A 43 18.48 -13.86 -13.70
N TYR A 44 17.44 -13.19 -13.22
CA TYR A 44 16.06 -13.67 -13.37
C TYR A 44 15.61 -13.75 -14.83
N ILE A 45 15.92 -12.74 -15.64
CA ILE A 45 15.67 -12.78 -17.11
C ILE A 45 16.48 -13.90 -17.77
N THR A 46 17.71 -14.17 -17.28
CA THR A 46 18.52 -15.29 -17.78
C THR A 46 17.87 -16.64 -17.48
N GLU A 47 17.26 -16.80 -16.31
CA GLU A 47 16.55 -18.01 -15.89
C GLU A 47 15.29 -18.21 -16.75
N ILE A 48 14.47 -17.17 -16.94
CA ILE A 48 13.31 -17.19 -17.86
C ILE A 48 13.72 -17.62 -19.27
N LEU A 49 14.78 -16.98 -19.81
CA LEU A 49 15.33 -17.31 -21.14
C LEU A 49 15.76 -18.78 -21.24
N ALA A 50 16.32 -19.34 -20.16
CA ALA A 50 16.79 -20.73 -20.14
C ALA A 50 15.63 -21.73 -20.05
N GLU A 51 14.59 -21.46 -19.26
CA GLU A 51 13.47 -22.36 -19.04
C GLU A 51 12.61 -22.56 -20.30
N VAL A 52 12.38 -21.49 -21.06
CA VAL A 52 11.54 -21.56 -22.27
C VAL A 52 12.21 -22.32 -23.41
N GLU A 53 13.55 -22.29 -23.50
CA GLU A 53 14.29 -23.05 -24.52
C GLU A 53 14.42 -24.56 -24.19
N ALA A 54 14.09 -24.98 -22.96
CA ALA A 54 14.32 -26.35 -22.49
C ALA A 54 13.21 -27.38 -22.80
N ASP A 55 12.15 -27.02 -23.56
CA ASP A 55 11.09 -27.92 -24.04
C ASP A 55 10.59 -28.97 -22.99
N GLY A 56 10.47 -28.56 -21.73
CA GLY A 56 9.87 -29.37 -20.67
C GLY A 56 10.70 -30.56 -20.14
N ALA A 57 12.01 -30.64 -20.40
CA ALA A 57 12.84 -31.73 -19.89
C ALA A 57 14.15 -31.24 -19.22
N ALA A 58 14.17 -31.33 -17.89
CA ALA A 58 15.31 -31.17 -16.98
C ALA A 58 15.83 -29.73 -16.77
N GLU A 59 16.32 -29.48 -15.54
CA GLU A 59 16.91 -28.21 -15.07
C GLU A 59 17.68 -27.49 -16.18
N ALA A 60 17.10 -26.40 -16.70
CA ALA A 60 17.66 -25.63 -17.79
C ALA A 60 19.00 -25.04 -17.36
N LYS A 61 20.10 -25.51 -17.96
CA LYS A 61 21.40 -24.87 -17.77
C LYS A 61 21.38 -23.54 -18.50
N ALA A 62 21.46 -22.44 -17.75
CA ALA A 62 21.65 -21.11 -18.32
C ALA A 62 22.93 -21.06 -19.17
N GLU A 63 22.76 -21.05 -20.50
CA GLU A 63 23.85 -20.89 -21.44
C GLU A 63 24.36 -19.43 -21.45
N PRO A 64 25.64 -19.18 -21.78
CA PRO A 64 26.20 -17.83 -21.85
C PRO A 64 25.42 -16.87 -22.77
N ASN A 65 24.72 -17.41 -23.78
CA ASN A 65 23.90 -16.64 -24.71
C ASN A 65 22.65 -16.05 -24.05
N HIS A 66 21.95 -16.79 -23.18
CA HIS A 66 20.79 -16.28 -22.44
C HIS A 66 21.20 -15.11 -21.55
N ARG A 67 22.33 -15.25 -20.87
CA ARG A 67 22.86 -14.17 -20.01
C ARG A 67 23.31 -12.95 -20.81
N ALA A 68 23.86 -13.14 -22.00
CA ALA A 68 24.20 -12.03 -22.88
C ALA A 68 22.93 -11.27 -23.33
N ARG A 69 21.89 -12.00 -23.73
CA ARG A 69 20.61 -11.44 -24.16
C ARG A 69 19.88 -10.71 -23.03
N ALA A 70 19.82 -11.28 -21.83
CA ALA A 70 19.30 -10.63 -20.64
C ALA A 70 19.98 -9.28 -20.35
N ARG A 71 21.33 -9.22 -20.49
CA ARG A 71 22.08 -7.97 -20.35
C ARG A 71 21.74 -6.96 -21.43
N GLN A 72 21.51 -7.38 -22.66
CA GLN A 72 21.14 -6.48 -23.76
C GLN A 72 19.78 -5.83 -23.50
N PHE A 73 18.77 -6.62 -23.05
CA PHE A 73 17.48 -6.08 -22.65
C PHE A 73 17.61 -5.04 -21.52
N MET A 74 18.32 -5.39 -20.44
CA MET A 74 18.53 -4.49 -19.32
C MET A 74 19.31 -3.24 -19.70
N GLN A 75 20.36 -3.38 -20.51
CA GLN A 75 21.15 -2.24 -21.01
C GLN A 75 20.28 -1.30 -21.85
N ALA A 76 19.40 -1.82 -22.70
CA ALA A 76 18.49 -1.00 -23.50
C ALA A 76 17.49 -0.23 -22.62
N VAL A 77 16.98 -0.85 -21.54
CA VAL A 77 16.14 -0.16 -20.56
C VAL A 77 16.93 0.92 -19.82
N GLU A 78 18.12 0.60 -19.31
CA GLU A 78 19.01 1.52 -18.58
C GLU A 78 19.46 2.72 -19.43
N SER A 79 19.64 2.54 -20.74
CA SER A 79 20.02 3.61 -21.66
C SER A 79 18.83 4.38 -22.27
N ASN A 80 17.59 3.99 -21.95
CA ASN A 80 16.37 4.47 -22.62
C ASN A 80 16.37 4.23 -24.15
N ASP A 81 17.05 3.18 -24.61
CA ASP A 81 17.17 2.85 -26.03
C ASP A 81 16.00 1.99 -26.49
N VAL A 82 14.91 2.67 -26.85
CA VAL A 82 13.68 2.06 -27.34
C VAL A 82 13.87 1.34 -28.67
N GLU A 83 14.79 1.81 -29.52
CA GLU A 83 15.04 1.20 -30.84
C GLU A 83 15.67 -0.17 -30.68
N SER A 84 16.76 -0.25 -29.90
CA SER A 84 17.38 -1.53 -29.56
C SER A 84 16.39 -2.44 -28.87
N LEU A 85 15.64 -1.93 -27.89
CA LEU A 85 14.65 -2.75 -27.17
C LEU A 85 13.60 -3.35 -28.12
N THR A 86 13.08 -2.54 -29.05
CA THR A 86 12.10 -3.00 -30.06
C THR A 86 12.71 -4.02 -31.03
N LEU A 87 13.99 -3.87 -31.38
CA LEU A 87 14.68 -4.86 -32.21
C LEU A 87 14.80 -6.20 -31.49
N HIS A 88 15.21 -6.19 -30.21
CA HIS A 88 15.27 -7.42 -29.41
C HIS A 88 13.89 -8.08 -29.27
N PHE A 89 12.80 -7.30 -29.16
CA PHE A 89 11.45 -7.87 -29.17
C PHE A 89 11.11 -8.60 -30.47
N LYS A 90 11.47 -8.03 -31.63
CA LYS A 90 11.22 -8.69 -32.94
C LYS A 90 11.99 -10.00 -33.14
N GLU A 91 13.11 -10.16 -32.45
CA GLU A 91 13.96 -11.35 -32.55
C GLU A 91 13.57 -12.45 -31.53
N THR A 92 12.56 -12.21 -30.68
CA THR A 92 12.15 -13.11 -29.59
C THR A 92 10.77 -13.72 -29.89
N ASP A 93 10.53 -14.96 -29.43
CA ASP A 93 9.22 -15.60 -29.48
C ASP A 93 8.22 -14.88 -28.55
N ASP A 94 6.97 -14.70 -28.99
CA ASP A 94 5.92 -14.01 -28.25
C ASP A 94 5.70 -14.63 -26.86
N LYS A 95 5.83 -15.94 -26.69
CA LYS A 95 5.54 -16.57 -25.38
C LYS A 95 6.52 -16.16 -24.27
N LEU A 96 7.72 -15.72 -24.65
CA LEU A 96 8.78 -15.31 -23.72
C LEU A 96 8.68 -13.83 -23.33
N TRP A 97 7.97 -13.02 -24.13
CA TRP A 97 7.97 -11.57 -23.96
C TRP A 97 7.23 -11.16 -22.67
N THR A 98 6.18 -11.88 -22.28
CA THR A 98 5.34 -11.51 -21.12
C THR A 98 6.15 -11.46 -19.83
N GLU A 99 6.79 -12.56 -19.43
CA GLU A 99 7.59 -12.64 -18.20
C GLU A 99 8.79 -11.69 -18.21
N ILE A 100 9.40 -11.47 -19.38
CA ILE A 100 10.50 -10.51 -19.51
C ILE A 100 9.99 -9.08 -19.30
N VAL A 101 8.85 -8.70 -19.88
CA VAL A 101 8.33 -7.34 -19.73
C VAL A 101 7.91 -7.01 -18.31
N GLU A 102 7.36 -7.98 -17.58
CA GLU A 102 7.10 -7.85 -16.14
C GLU A 102 8.36 -7.42 -15.35
N GLN A 103 9.55 -7.83 -15.81
CA GLN A 103 10.82 -7.46 -15.18
C GLN A 103 11.38 -6.13 -15.69
N LEU A 104 11.23 -5.87 -16.99
CA LEU A 104 11.71 -4.63 -17.60
C LEU A 104 10.89 -3.41 -17.17
N ILE A 105 9.58 -3.57 -16.93
CA ILE A 105 8.69 -2.49 -16.54
C ILE A 105 9.04 -1.91 -15.17
N ILE A 106 9.42 -2.76 -14.21
CA ILE A 106 9.87 -2.32 -12.88
C ILE A 106 11.11 -1.44 -13.01
N SER A 107 12.09 -1.86 -13.81
CA SER A 107 13.31 -1.09 -14.06
C SER A 107 13.02 0.23 -14.76
N ALA A 108 12.16 0.21 -15.78
CA ALA A 108 11.77 1.42 -16.52
C ALA A 108 11.01 2.41 -15.62
N ALA A 109 10.14 1.92 -14.73
CA ALA A 109 9.42 2.74 -13.75
C ALA A 109 10.36 3.31 -12.69
N GLN A 110 11.31 2.51 -12.20
CA GLN A 110 12.32 2.94 -11.24
C GLN A 110 13.23 4.04 -11.80
N LEU A 111 13.59 3.99 -13.08
CA LEU A 111 14.39 5.00 -13.76
C LEU A 111 13.56 6.19 -14.32
N GLY A 112 12.24 6.03 -14.41
CA GLY A 112 11.33 7.03 -14.97
C GLY A 112 11.32 7.09 -16.51
N HIS A 113 11.74 6.02 -17.18
CA HIS A 113 11.91 5.93 -18.64
C HIS A 113 10.56 5.73 -19.34
N CYS A 114 9.84 6.84 -19.53
CA CYS A 114 8.48 6.81 -20.07
C CYS A 114 8.38 6.21 -21.48
N ASP A 115 9.38 6.41 -22.32
CA ASP A 115 9.38 5.88 -23.69
C ASP A 115 9.53 4.35 -23.70
N VAL A 116 10.36 3.82 -22.80
CA VAL A 116 10.46 2.38 -22.56
C VAL A 116 9.14 1.84 -22.01
N ILE A 117 8.53 2.47 -20.99
CA ILE A 117 7.21 2.06 -20.46
C ILE A 117 6.16 1.99 -21.58
N ARG A 118 6.11 2.99 -22.47
CA ARG A 118 5.20 2.97 -23.64
C ARG A 118 5.55 1.88 -24.64
N CYS A 119 6.83 1.59 -24.86
CA CYS A 119 7.27 0.51 -25.73
C CYS A 119 6.83 -0.85 -25.18
N LEU A 120 7.07 -1.10 -23.90
CA LEU A 120 6.67 -2.31 -23.19
C LEU A 120 5.15 -2.53 -23.27
N ALA A 121 4.37 -1.49 -22.95
CA ALA A 121 2.91 -1.56 -22.99
C ALA A 121 2.33 -1.83 -24.40
N LYS A 122 3.04 -1.45 -25.48
CA LYS A 122 2.60 -1.73 -26.86
C LYS A 122 2.81 -3.18 -27.28
N HIS A 123 3.83 -3.83 -26.72
CA HIS A 123 4.13 -5.23 -27.01
C HIS A 123 3.45 -6.15 -26.01
N ALA A 124 2.66 -5.60 -25.08
CA ALA A 124 1.98 -6.37 -24.07
C ALA A 124 0.63 -6.93 -24.49
N ASP A 125 0.45 -8.23 -24.27
CA ASP A 125 -0.80 -8.95 -24.55
C ASP A 125 -1.92 -8.60 -23.58
N SER A 126 -1.56 -8.28 -22.33
CA SER A 126 -2.48 -7.82 -21.27
C SER A 126 -1.83 -6.72 -20.43
N ASN A 127 -2.60 -6.06 -19.56
CA ASN A 127 -2.10 -5.08 -18.60
C ASN A 127 -1.61 -5.70 -17.29
N ASP A 128 -1.55 -7.03 -17.18
CA ASP A 128 -1.20 -7.72 -15.93
C ASP A 128 0.24 -7.38 -15.47
N PHE A 129 1.12 -7.02 -16.41
CA PHE A 129 2.48 -6.56 -16.13
C PHE A 129 2.56 -5.30 -15.25
N LEU A 130 1.46 -4.55 -15.11
CA LEU A 130 1.39 -3.35 -14.26
C LEU A 130 1.23 -3.67 -12.77
N GLU A 131 0.79 -4.89 -12.44
CA GLU A 131 0.54 -5.33 -11.05
C GLU A 131 1.60 -6.31 -10.53
N VAL A 132 2.69 -6.47 -11.27
CA VAL A 132 3.77 -7.39 -10.92
C VAL A 132 4.45 -6.91 -9.65
N ALA A 133 4.40 -7.77 -8.63
CA ALA A 133 5.21 -7.66 -7.44
C ALA A 133 6.28 -8.76 -7.48
N GLU A 134 7.55 -8.39 -7.31
CA GLU A 134 8.69 -9.28 -7.44
C GLU A 134 8.58 -10.55 -6.57
N ALA A 135 9.10 -11.68 -7.06
CA ALA A 135 9.21 -12.93 -6.30
C ALA A 135 10.06 -12.79 -5.02
N SER A 136 10.90 -11.75 -4.94
CA SER A 136 11.69 -11.38 -3.76
C SER A 136 10.97 -10.40 -2.81
N LYS A 137 9.69 -10.07 -3.09
CA LYS A 137 8.84 -9.10 -2.37
C LYS A 137 9.27 -7.65 -2.64
N GLU A 138 8.34 -6.73 -2.94
CA GLU A 138 8.28 -5.37 -2.31
C GLU A 138 7.52 -4.26 -3.05
N GLY A 139 7.06 -4.41 -4.31
CA GLY A 139 6.14 -3.40 -4.87
C GLY A 139 5.84 -3.47 -6.36
N THR A 140 4.82 -2.72 -6.78
CA THR A 140 4.41 -2.59 -8.19
C THR A 140 5.25 -1.54 -8.93
N PRO A 141 5.29 -1.53 -10.27
CA PRO A 141 5.91 -0.47 -11.06
C PRO A 141 5.48 0.94 -10.62
N LEU A 142 4.20 1.12 -10.26
CA LEU A 142 3.68 2.38 -9.75
C LEU A 142 4.34 2.79 -8.43
N MET A 143 4.60 1.84 -7.51
CA MET A 143 5.31 2.09 -6.25
C MET A 143 6.75 2.55 -6.48
N PHE A 144 7.48 1.92 -7.41
CA PHE A 144 8.86 2.31 -7.73
C PHE A 144 8.93 3.71 -8.34
N ALA A 145 8.05 4.02 -9.29
CA ALA A 145 7.96 5.36 -9.87
C ALA A 145 7.57 6.41 -8.81
N ALA A 146 6.65 6.07 -7.90
CA ALA A 146 6.21 6.92 -6.80
C ALA A 146 7.33 7.18 -5.79
N HIS A 147 8.10 6.15 -5.40
CA HIS A 147 9.22 6.26 -4.46
C HIS A 147 10.31 7.22 -4.96
N ASN A 148 10.68 7.09 -6.24
CA ASN A 148 11.68 7.93 -6.88
C ASN A 148 11.16 9.30 -7.29
N GLY A 149 9.84 9.51 -7.26
CA GLY A 149 9.20 10.78 -7.60
C GLY A 149 9.16 11.04 -9.11
N HIS A 150 9.19 10.00 -9.94
CA HIS A 150 9.09 10.10 -11.39
C HIS A 150 7.64 10.38 -11.81
N THR A 151 7.20 11.63 -11.65
CA THR A 151 5.80 12.06 -11.88
C THR A 151 5.28 11.75 -13.28
N ALA A 152 6.12 11.84 -14.32
CA ALA A 152 5.75 11.47 -15.69
C ALA A 152 5.47 9.96 -15.83
N ALA A 153 6.29 9.12 -15.18
CA ALA A 153 6.10 7.68 -15.16
C ALA A 153 4.88 7.29 -14.31
N VAL A 154 4.67 7.92 -13.15
CA VAL A 154 3.47 7.73 -12.31
C VAL A 154 2.21 8.02 -13.11
N ARG A 155 2.15 9.17 -13.81
CA ARG A 155 1.02 9.52 -14.67
C ARG A 155 0.79 8.46 -15.74
N LEU A 156 1.86 8.06 -16.44
CA LEU A 156 1.77 7.10 -17.53
C LEU A 156 1.27 5.73 -17.05
N LEU A 157 1.77 5.23 -15.91
CA LEU A 157 1.34 3.95 -15.36
C LEU A 157 -0.14 3.97 -14.96
N LEU A 158 -0.61 5.08 -14.37
CA LEU A 158 -2.04 5.28 -14.08
C LEU A 158 -2.88 5.36 -15.36
N GLU A 159 -2.39 6.05 -16.41
CA GLU A 159 -3.05 6.11 -17.73
C GLU A 159 -3.14 4.73 -18.41
N LEU A 160 -2.16 3.84 -18.15
CA LEU A 160 -2.16 2.46 -18.63
C LEU A 160 -3.06 1.53 -17.81
N GLY A 161 -3.60 2.00 -16.68
CA GLY A 161 -4.55 1.25 -15.85
C GLY A 161 -3.95 0.53 -14.65
N ALA A 162 -2.77 0.95 -14.16
CA ALA A 162 -2.23 0.43 -12.90
C ALA A 162 -3.17 0.76 -11.73
N ASP A 163 -3.42 -0.22 -10.85
CA ASP A 163 -4.27 -0.07 -9.66
C ASP A 163 -3.54 0.80 -8.61
N PRO A 164 -4.05 2.01 -8.29
CA PRO A 164 -3.44 2.88 -7.28
C PRO A 164 -3.50 2.30 -5.85
N ASN A 165 -4.37 1.31 -5.61
CA ASN A 165 -4.57 0.67 -4.30
C ASN A 165 -3.87 -0.70 -4.19
N ALA A 166 -3.15 -1.13 -5.22
CA ALA A 166 -2.35 -2.34 -5.14
C ALA A 166 -1.40 -2.26 -3.94
N MET A 167 -1.24 -3.39 -3.26
CA MET A 167 -0.42 -3.50 -2.05
C MET A 167 0.77 -4.42 -2.28
N ASP A 168 1.90 -4.06 -1.70
CA ASP A 168 3.01 -4.98 -1.56
C ASP A 168 2.74 -6.03 -0.47
N LEU A 169 3.69 -6.93 -0.26
CA LEU A 169 3.57 -7.98 0.76
C LEU A 169 3.60 -7.47 2.20
N ASN A 170 3.91 -6.20 2.42
CA ASN A 170 3.85 -5.53 3.71
C ASN A 170 2.55 -4.73 3.89
N GLY A 171 1.69 -4.66 2.87
CA GLY A 171 0.45 -3.89 2.87
C GLY A 171 0.63 -2.41 2.51
N TYR A 172 1.76 -2.01 1.94
CA TYR A 172 1.98 -0.64 1.48
C TYR A 172 1.37 -0.40 0.10
N THR A 173 0.64 0.70 -0.03
CA THR A 173 0.17 1.21 -1.34
C THR A 173 1.16 2.21 -1.94
N ALA A 174 1.06 2.48 -3.24
CA ALA A 174 1.88 3.51 -3.89
C ALA A 174 1.78 4.87 -3.20
N LEU A 175 0.60 5.23 -2.68
CA LEU A 175 0.38 6.46 -1.94
C LEU A 175 1.16 6.49 -0.62
N MET A 176 1.23 5.38 0.13
CA MET A 176 2.08 5.29 1.33
C MET A 176 3.56 5.44 0.98
N ILE A 177 4.02 4.80 -0.09
CA ILE A 177 5.43 4.84 -0.53
C ILE A 177 5.91 6.26 -0.85
N THR A 178 5.04 7.15 -1.36
CA THR A 178 5.39 8.56 -1.61
C THR A 178 5.86 9.29 -0.37
N THR A 179 5.39 8.90 0.82
CA THR A 179 5.65 9.60 2.08
C THR A 179 7.07 9.39 2.59
N PHE A 180 7.72 8.26 2.26
CA PHE A 180 9.06 7.93 2.74
C PHE A 180 10.13 8.93 2.28
N ALA A 181 9.93 9.54 1.11
CA ALA A 181 10.83 10.53 0.52
C ALA A 181 10.14 11.89 0.24
N ASP A 182 8.98 12.14 0.86
CA ASP A 182 8.14 13.33 0.70
C ASP A 182 7.86 13.71 -0.77
N ARG A 183 7.45 12.73 -1.57
CA ARG A 183 7.16 12.85 -3.01
C ARG A 183 5.78 13.46 -3.27
N GLY A 184 5.50 14.64 -2.72
CA GLY A 184 4.16 15.24 -2.78
C GLY A 184 3.59 15.43 -4.19
N ALA A 185 4.42 15.72 -5.20
CA ALA A 185 3.95 15.83 -6.59
C ALA A 185 3.49 14.47 -7.19
N ALA A 186 4.09 13.35 -6.77
CA ALA A 186 3.64 12.02 -7.15
C ALA A 186 2.36 11.66 -6.39
N ALA A 187 2.29 11.97 -5.09
CA ALA A 187 1.09 11.80 -4.28
C ALA A 187 -0.10 12.57 -4.87
N GLU A 188 0.11 13.80 -5.35
CA GLU A 188 -0.93 14.64 -5.95
C GLU A 188 -1.51 14.00 -7.22
N LEU A 189 -0.67 13.34 -8.03
CA LEU A 189 -1.12 12.63 -9.22
C LEU A 189 -1.93 11.38 -8.86
N ILE A 190 -1.47 10.61 -7.87
CA ILE A 190 -2.17 9.41 -7.41
C ILE A 190 -3.53 9.78 -6.81
N CYS A 191 -3.60 10.81 -5.97
CA CYS A 191 -4.85 11.29 -5.36
C CYS A 191 -5.87 11.84 -6.36
N LYS A 192 -5.46 12.18 -7.59
CA LYS A 192 -6.39 12.61 -8.67
C LYS A 192 -7.04 11.42 -9.39
N CYS A 193 -6.58 10.20 -9.16
CA CYS A 193 -7.19 9.01 -9.73
C CYS A 193 -8.57 8.76 -9.08
N PRO A 194 -9.65 8.54 -9.85
CA PRO A 194 -11.00 8.38 -9.28
C PRO A 194 -11.14 7.18 -8.33
N ASP A 195 -10.41 6.11 -8.58
CA ASP A 195 -10.54 4.84 -7.86
C ASP A 195 -9.61 4.73 -6.63
N VAL A 196 -8.84 5.77 -6.33
CA VAL A 196 -7.90 5.75 -5.19
C VAL A 196 -8.64 5.84 -3.85
N ASP A 197 -8.31 4.95 -2.93
CA ASP A 197 -8.69 5.03 -1.53
C ASP A 197 -7.55 5.71 -0.75
N VAL A 198 -7.72 7.00 -0.46
CA VAL A 198 -6.70 7.82 0.21
C VAL A 198 -6.40 7.32 1.62
N ASP A 199 -7.39 6.70 2.27
CA ASP A 199 -7.32 6.18 3.64
C ASP A 199 -7.13 4.66 3.68
N TYR A 200 -6.59 4.07 2.62
CA TYR A 200 -6.29 2.64 2.60
C TYR A 200 -5.37 2.27 3.77
N PRO A 201 -5.76 1.31 4.65
CA PRO A 201 -4.96 0.94 5.81
C PRO A 201 -3.98 -0.21 5.50
N ASP A 202 -2.80 -0.14 6.11
CA ASP A 202 -1.85 -1.27 6.15
C ASP A 202 -2.23 -2.30 7.25
N ALA A 203 -1.38 -3.31 7.46
CA ALA A 203 -1.57 -4.33 8.50
C ALA A 203 -1.58 -3.79 9.96
N ARG A 204 -1.10 -2.56 10.17
CA ARG A 204 -1.11 -1.82 11.44
C ARG A 204 -2.23 -0.80 11.51
N ASN A 205 -3.14 -0.78 10.54
CA ASN A 205 -4.17 0.24 10.39
C ASN A 205 -3.61 1.67 10.20
N ARG A 206 -2.40 1.78 9.64
CA ARG A 206 -1.79 3.06 9.28
C ARG A 206 -2.13 3.39 7.83
N THR A 207 -2.51 4.64 7.59
CA THR A 207 -2.80 5.16 6.25
C THR A 207 -1.60 5.95 5.73
N ALA A 208 -1.68 6.42 4.48
CA ALA A 208 -0.68 7.34 3.94
C ALA A 208 -0.52 8.60 4.81
N PHE A 209 -1.59 9.12 5.43
CA PHE A 209 -1.49 10.28 6.32
C PHE A 209 -0.73 9.95 7.61
N SER A 210 -0.97 8.76 8.21
CA SER A 210 -0.21 8.27 9.36
C SER A 210 1.29 8.19 9.06
N TYR A 211 1.67 7.73 7.86
CA TYR A 211 3.07 7.68 7.44
C TYR A 211 3.67 9.06 7.14
N ALA A 212 2.90 9.97 6.54
CA ALA A 212 3.35 11.34 6.34
C ALA A 212 3.66 12.03 7.68
N ALA A 213 2.89 11.72 8.71
CA ALA A 213 3.13 12.16 10.08
C ALA A 213 4.38 11.51 10.69
N LEU A 214 4.49 10.17 10.60
CA LEU A 214 5.61 9.40 11.13
C LEU A 214 6.97 9.85 10.58
N TYR A 215 7.07 10.07 9.27
CA TYR A 215 8.31 10.46 8.59
C TYR A 215 8.52 11.98 8.46
N GLY A 216 7.54 12.79 8.85
CA GLY A 216 7.60 14.24 8.69
C GLY A 216 7.56 14.69 7.22
N ALA A 217 6.77 14.00 6.38
CA ALA A 217 6.55 14.31 4.97
C ALA A 217 5.50 15.42 4.82
N GLU A 218 5.95 16.66 4.96
CA GLU A 218 5.08 17.83 5.05
C GLU A 218 4.28 18.06 3.77
N HIS A 219 4.92 17.93 2.59
CA HIS A 219 4.25 18.14 1.32
C HIS A 219 3.20 17.05 1.07
N CYS A 220 3.53 15.79 1.35
CA CYS A 220 2.57 14.69 1.27
C CYS A 220 1.39 14.89 2.23
N ALA A 221 1.63 15.29 3.48
CA ALA A 221 0.56 15.56 4.44
C ALA A 221 -0.42 16.65 3.95
N GLN A 222 0.08 17.72 3.31
CA GLN A 222 -0.76 18.76 2.72
C GLN A 222 -1.61 18.21 1.57
N VAL A 223 -1.00 17.45 0.66
CA VAL A 223 -1.68 16.85 -0.49
C VAL A 223 -2.75 15.86 -0.05
N LEU A 224 -2.44 14.97 0.90
CA LEU A 224 -3.38 13.98 1.42
C LEU A 224 -4.58 14.63 2.11
N ALA A 225 -4.34 15.63 2.96
CA ALA A 225 -5.42 16.36 3.59
C ALA A 225 -6.29 17.13 2.58
N ALA A 226 -5.69 17.70 1.53
CA ALA A 226 -6.42 18.35 0.44
C ALA A 226 -7.24 17.34 -0.39
N ALA A 227 -6.77 16.09 -0.49
CA ALA A 227 -7.48 14.98 -1.12
C ALA A 227 -8.58 14.36 -0.25
N GLY A 228 -8.77 14.86 0.98
CA GLY A 228 -9.83 14.40 1.89
C GLY A 228 -9.44 13.24 2.80
N ALA A 229 -8.13 12.97 2.98
CA ALA A 229 -7.66 11.98 3.94
C ALA A 229 -8.16 12.27 5.37
N ASP A 230 -8.54 11.22 6.11
CA ASP A 230 -8.84 11.32 7.52
C ASP A 230 -7.55 11.53 8.34
N VAL A 231 -7.45 12.72 8.94
CA VAL A 231 -6.30 13.17 9.73
C VAL A 231 -6.30 12.62 11.18
N TYR A 232 -7.27 11.78 11.53
CA TYR A 232 -7.46 11.19 12.85
C TYR A 232 -7.40 9.66 12.87
N VAL A 233 -7.07 9.01 11.74
CA VAL A 233 -7.03 7.54 11.69
C VAL A 233 -6.04 7.00 12.72
N ARG A 234 -6.56 6.18 13.63
CA ARG A 234 -5.79 5.55 14.69
C ARG A 234 -5.23 4.21 14.25
N ASP A 235 -3.96 3.99 14.55
CA ASP A 235 -3.32 2.71 14.29
C ASP A 235 -3.69 1.65 15.35
N PHE A 236 -3.12 0.46 15.26
CA PHE A 236 -3.36 -0.63 16.20
C PHE A 236 -2.87 -0.35 17.63
N GLU A 237 -2.00 0.64 17.84
CA GLU A 237 -1.57 1.10 19.17
C GLU A 237 -2.50 2.21 19.71
N ASP A 238 -3.64 2.44 19.05
CA ASP A 238 -4.60 3.51 19.32
C ASP A 238 -3.98 4.91 19.18
N LYS A 239 -2.89 5.03 18.41
CA LYS A 239 -2.18 6.30 18.20
C LYS A 239 -2.73 7.02 16.99
N ASP A 240 -3.06 8.29 17.18
CA ASP A 240 -3.42 9.16 16.06
C ASP A 240 -2.16 9.64 15.30
N PRO A 241 -2.31 10.21 14.09
CA PRO A 241 -1.16 10.68 13.31
C PRO A 241 -0.32 11.75 14.03
N LEU A 242 -0.93 12.60 14.86
CA LEU A 242 -0.21 13.62 15.61
C LEU A 242 0.64 13.01 16.72
N GLU A 243 0.12 12.01 17.43
CA GLU A 243 0.85 11.23 18.44
C GLU A 243 2.04 10.51 17.80
N LEU A 244 1.84 9.87 16.65
CA LEU A 244 2.91 9.23 15.88
C LEU A 244 4.03 10.21 15.50
N ALA A 245 3.67 11.42 15.03
CA ALA A 245 4.66 12.44 14.68
C ALA A 245 5.46 12.96 15.88
N ASN A 246 4.85 13.03 17.06
CA ASN A 246 5.52 13.45 18.28
C ASN A 246 6.50 12.38 18.81
N GLU A 247 6.12 11.11 18.71
CA GLU A 247 6.94 9.98 19.18
C GLU A 247 8.13 9.68 18.27
N SER A 248 7.96 9.82 16.95
CA SER A 248 9.01 9.51 15.98
C SER A 248 10.13 10.56 15.91
N GLY A 249 9.99 11.68 16.63
CA GLY A 249 10.87 12.83 16.48
C GLY A 249 10.71 13.52 15.13
N GLY A 250 9.51 13.46 14.55
CA GLY A 250 9.17 14.05 13.26
C GLY A 250 9.48 15.54 13.18
N LYS A 251 9.63 16.06 11.95
CA LYS A 251 9.96 17.48 11.73
C LYS A 251 8.96 18.39 12.45
N PRO A 252 9.41 19.38 13.26
CA PRO A 252 8.51 20.27 13.99
C PRO A 252 7.50 21.00 13.09
N SER A 253 7.88 21.30 11.84
CA SER A 253 6.99 21.91 10.85
C SER A 253 5.82 21.00 10.48
N CYS A 254 6.07 19.70 10.32
CA CYS A 254 5.03 18.71 10.02
C CYS A 254 4.08 18.51 11.21
N VAL A 255 4.61 18.43 12.44
CA VAL A 255 3.79 18.36 13.67
C VAL A 255 2.84 19.56 13.77
N GLU A 256 3.37 20.77 13.55
CA GLU A 256 2.57 22.00 13.58
C GLU A 256 1.54 22.05 12.45
N LEU A 257 1.89 21.57 11.25
CA LEU A 257 0.95 21.42 10.14
C LEU A 257 -0.20 20.47 10.51
N ILE A 258 0.11 19.28 11.04
CA ILE A 258 -0.91 18.28 11.40
C ILE A 258 -1.86 18.84 12.46
N LYS A 259 -1.34 19.51 13.50
CA LYS A 259 -2.16 20.22 14.49
C LYS A 259 -3.13 21.19 13.84
N ARG A 260 -2.66 22.00 12.88
CA ARG A 260 -3.52 22.94 12.16
C ARG A 260 -4.56 22.24 11.30
N LEU A 261 -4.21 21.14 10.64
CA LEU A 261 -5.13 20.36 9.81
C LEU A 261 -6.23 19.71 10.66
N GLN A 262 -5.87 19.11 11.78
CA GLN A 262 -6.81 18.55 12.76
C GLN A 262 -7.74 19.65 13.32
N LEU A 263 -7.20 20.78 13.77
CA LEU A 263 -8.02 21.90 14.26
C LEU A 263 -9.02 22.41 13.19
N LYS A 264 -8.59 22.48 11.93
CA LYS A 264 -9.47 22.85 10.81
C LYS A 264 -10.56 21.81 10.58
N ALA A 265 -10.23 20.51 10.62
CA ALA A 265 -11.20 19.42 10.47
C ALA A 265 -12.24 19.44 11.60
N LEU A 266 -11.81 19.66 12.85
CA LEU A 266 -12.70 19.81 14.01
C LEU A 266 -13.65 21.01 13.85
N ALA A 267 -13.14 22.16 13.42
CA ALA A 267 -13.95 23.34 13.17
C ALA A 267 -14.99 23.12 12.05
N ALA A 268 -14.61 22.40 10.99
CA ALA A 268 -15.52 22.02 9.90
C ALA A 268 -16.62 21.05 10.38
N ALA A 269 -16.30 20.10 11.25
CA ALA A 269 -17.29 19.20 11.85
C ALA A 269 -18.30 19.95 12.74
N GLN A 270 -17.83 20.93 13.52
CA GLN A 270 -18.70 21.75 14.37
C GLN A 270 -19.64 22.66 13.57
N SER A 271 -19.15 23.27 12.48
CA SER A 271 -19.98 24.11 11.62
C SER A 271 -21.01 23.28 10.84
N ALA A 272 -20.66 22.07 10.39
CA ALA A 272 -21.60 21.13 9.78
C ALA A 272 -22.72 20.72 10.76
N ALA A 273 -22.38 20.43 12.02
CA ALA A 273 -23.36 20.10 13.06
C ALA A 273 -24.30 21.28 13.39
N ALA A 274 -23.78 22.52 13.38
CA ALA A 274 -24.58 23.72 13.57
C ALA A 274 -25.53 23.99 12.38
N GLY A 275 -25.11 23.70 11.15
CA GLY A 275 -25.96 23.79 9.97
C GLY A 275 -27.10 22.77 9.97
N ALA A 276 -26.79 21.52 10.33
CA ALA A 276 -27.78 20.43 10.40
C ALA A 276 -28.85 20.66 11.49
N THR A 277 -28.49 21.28 12.62
CA THR A 277 -29.46 21.62 13.67
C THR A 277 -30.41 22.76 13.27
N LEU A 278 -29.98 23.68 12.41
CA LEU A 278 -30.82 24.75 11.85
C LEU A 278 -31.80 24.22 10.79
N GLU A 279 -31.40 23.27 9.94
CA GLU A 279 -32.33 22.65 8.98
C GLU A 279 -33.35 21.74 9.68
N ALA A 280 -32.94 20.98 10.70
CA ALA A 280 -33.87 20.20 11.51
C ALA A 280 -34.91 21.10 12.21
N SER A 281 -34.49 22.27 12.70
CA SER A 281 -35.37 23.31 13.27
C SER A 281 -36.35 23.89 12.25
N ALA A 282 -35.94 24.08 11.00
CA ALA A 282 -36.81 24.57 9.92
C ALA A 282 -37.88 23.53 9.48
N THR A 283 -37.59 22.24 9.64
CA THR A 283 -38.54 21.15 9.36
C THR A 283 -39.45 20.79 10.53
N ALA A 284 -39.19 21.28 11.74
CA ALA A 284 -39.95 20.99 12.96
C ALA A 284 -41.24 21.82 13.13
N GLY A 285 -41.82 22.31 12.03
CA GLY A 285 -43.14 22.94 12.02
C GLY A 285 -44.29 21.93 12.00
N SER A 286 -44.20 20.81 12.73
CA SER A 286 -45.28 19.83 12.97
C SER A 286 -44.80 18.75 13.94
N ALA A 287 -44.73 19.05 15.24
CA ALA A 287 -44.50 18.03 16.27
C ALA A 287 -45.77 17.83 17.12
N PRO A 288 -46.25 16.59 17.36
CA PRO A 288 -46.99 16.27 18.56
C PRO A 288 -46.02 15.99 19.72
N GLN A 289 -46.39 16.44 20.92
CA GLN A 289 -45.64 16.31 22.16
C GLN A 289 -45.48 14.84 22.59
N GLU A 290 -44.29 14.47 23.06
CA GLU A 290 -44.07 13.27 23.89
C GLU A 290 -43.33 13.62 25.19
N ASP A 291 -43.73 12.93 26.26
CA ASP A 291 -43.42 13.15 27.67
C ASP A 291 -41.96 12.81 28.07
N PRO A 292 -41.40 13.43 29.15
CA PRO A 292 -39.95 13.42 29.41
C PRO A 292 -39.41 12.25 30.26
N ASP A 293 -40.19 11.20 30.55
CA ASP A 293 -39.84 10.25 31.63
C ASP A 293 -39.48 8.81 31.21
N SER A 294 -39.30 8.53 29.91
CA SER A 294 -38.83 7.20 29.43
C SER A 294 -37.30 7.07 29.33
N SER A 295 -36.55 8.17 29.41
CA SER A 295 -35.12 8.20 29.04
C SER A 295 -34.15 7.74 30.14
N LYS A 296 -34.62 7.49 31.36
CA LYS A 296 -33.77 7.08 32.50
C LYS A 296 -33.77 5.58 32.81
N ALA A 297 -34.63 4.78 32.17
CA ALA A 297 -34.66 3.32 32.34
C ALA A 297 -33.75 2.55 31.36
N GLN A 298 -33.44 3.11 30.19
CA GLN A 298 -32.60 2.43 29.18
C GLN A 298 -31.09 2.48 29.46
N ARG A 299 -30.63 3.28 30.44
CA ARG A 299 -29.20 3.52 30.74
C ARG A 299 -28.63 2.70 31.91
N ARG A 300 -29.37 1.72 32.44
CA ARG A 300 -28.93 0.91 33.61
C ARG A 300 -28.97 -0.61 33.44
N ALA A 301 -29.25 -1.15 32.27
CA ALA A 301 -29.15 -2.59 32.00
C ALA A 301 -28.31 -2.85 30.74
N SER A 302 -27.01 -3.00 30.94
CA SER A 302 -26.04 -3.78 30.14
C SER A 302 -24.61 -3.47 30.63
N LYS A 303 -24.43 -3.60 31.94
CA LYS A 303 -23.14 -3.82 32.59
C LYS A 303 -23.26 -5.22 33.17
N GLU A 304 -22.75 -6.19 32.44
CA GLU A 304 -22.58 -7.63 32.74
C GLU A 304 -22.89 -8.43 31.47
N GLY A 305 -21.94 -8.37 30.55
CA GLY A 305 -21.87 -9.21 29.36
C GLY A 305 -20.44 -9.03 28.85
N ALA A 306 -19.66 -10.12 28.84
CA ALA A 306 -18.24 -10.09 28.53
C ALA A 306 -17.99 -9.25 27.26
N SER A 307 -17.25 -8.16 27.43
CA SER A 307 -16.71 -7.38 26.33
C SER A 307 -15.70 -8.26 25.62
N LEU A 308 -16.13 -8.99 24.59
CA LEU A 308 -15.24 -9.69 23.69
C LEU A 308 -14.25 -8.66 23.12
N CYS A 309 -12.98 -8.76 23.50
CA CYS A 309 -11.94 -7.89 22.97
C CYS A 309 -11.76 -8.21 21.48
N GLY A 310 -11.43 -7.23 20.63
CA GLY A 310 -11.08 -7.48 19.23
C GLY A 310 -9.96 -8.52 19.06
N ASP A 311 -9.10 -8.66 20.08
CA ASP A 311 -8.05 -9.69 20.15
C ASP A 311 -8.60 -11.11 20.29
N GLU A 312 -9.70 -11.30 21.05
CA GLU A 312 -10.34 -12.61 21.22
C GLU A 312 -11.00 -13.04 19.91
N LEU A 313 -11.64 -12.10 19.19
CA LEU A 313 -12.19 -12.35 17.86
C LEU A 313 -11.10 -12.65 16.82
N ARG A 314 -9.94 -12.00 16.91
CA ARG A 314 -8.79 -12.29 16.03
C ARG A 314 -8.24 -13.69 16.28
N GLN A 315 -8.04 -14.08 17.53
CA GLN A 315 -7.55 -15.42 17.87
C GLN A 315 -8.54 -16.50 17.44
N GLU A 316 -9.85 -16.26 17.60
CA GLU A 316 -10.88 -17.13 17.05
C GLU A 316 -10.80 -17.23 15.52
N TRP A 317 -10.60 -16.11 14.81
CA TRP A 317 -10.47 -16.10 13.36
C TRP A 317 -9.26 -16.91 12.86
N GLU A 318 -8.10 -16.73 13.49
CA GLU A 318 -6.88 -17.47 13.14
C GLU A 318 -7.03 -18.98 13.41
N ALA A 319 -7.70 -19.35 14.51
CA ALA A 319 -8.03 -20.75 14.81
C ALA A 319 -8.95 -21.36 13.74
N LEU A 320 -9.96 -20.62 13.30
CA LEU A 320 -10.90 -21.07 12.26
C LEU A 320 -10.22 -21.23 10.89
N LEU A 321 -9.31 -20.32 10.51
CA LEU A 321 -8.51 -20.45 9.28
C LEU A 321 -7.56 -21.66 9.34
N SER A 322 -6.96 -21.91 10.51
CA SER A 322 -6.12 -23.10 10.74
C SER A 322 -6.92 -24.40 10.62
N GLU A 323 -8.18 -24.41 11.08
CA GLU A 323 -9.10 -25.54 10.93
C GLU A 323 -9.50 -25.74 9.46
N ALA A 324 -9.89 -24.68 8.76
CA ALA A 324 -10.24 -24.73 7.34
C ALA A 324 -9.06 -25.17 6.45
N GLY A 325 -7.82 -24.86 6.84
CA GLY A 325 -6.60 -25.33 6.15
C GLY A 325 -6.35 -26.84 6.28
N LYS A 326 -6.99 -27.51 7.25
CA LYS A 326 -6.87 -28.97 7.46
C LYS A 326 -7.98 -29.76 6.76
N CYS A 327 -9.01 -29.08 6.26
CA CYS A 327 -10.12 -29.71 5.54
C CYS A 327 -9.74 -30.04 4.10
N ARG A 328 -10.42 -31.05 3.53
CA ARG A 328 -10.28 -31.36 2.10
C ARG A 328 -10.82 -30.20 1.26
N GLU A 329 -10.23 -30.00 0.10
CA GLU A 329 -10.47 -28.83 -0.77
C GLU A 329 -11.96 -28.62 -1.10
N ALA A 330 -12.71 -29.71 -1.29
CA ALA A 330 -14.16 -29.68 -1.56
C ALA A 330 -15.04 -29.22 -0.37
N GLU A 331 -14.54 -29.27 0.87
CA GLU A 331 -15.27 -28.90 2.09
C GLU A 331 -14.84 -27.53 2.63
N ARG A 332 -13.74 -26.99 2.09
CA ARG A 332 -13.07 -25.79 2.60
C ARG A 332 -13.87 -24.51 2.34
N GLN A 333 -14.45 -24.37 1.14
CA GLN A 333 -15.24 -23.19 0.77
C GLN A 333 -16.55 -23.07 1.57
N PRO A 334 -17.41 -24.09 1.71
CA PRO A 334 -18.63 -23.98 2.52
C PRO A 334 -18.33 -23.75 4.01
N LEU A 335 -17.24 -24.32 4.54
CA LEU A 335 -16.80 -24.09 5.91
C LEU A 335 -16.33 -22.65 6.12
N LEU A 336 -15.52 -22.10 5.22
CA LEU A 336 -15.06 -20.70 5.28
C LEU A 336 -16.24 -19.72 5.20
N LEU A 337 -17.23 -19.99 4.33
CA LEU A 337 -18.45 -19.18 4.26
C LEU A 337 -19.22 -19.17 5.57
N GLN A 338 -19.39 -20.33 6.21
CA GLN A 338 -20.05 -20.44 7.51
C GLN A 338 -19.27 -19.70 8.61
N GLN A 339 -17.95 -19.85 8.63
CA GLN A 339 -17.07 -19.23 9.62
C GLN A 339 -17.04 -17.70 9.48
N VAL A 340 -16.97 -17.17 8.25
CA VAL A 340 -17.01 -15.72 7.97
C VAL A 340 -18.34 -15.12 8.44
N ARG A 341 -19.48 -15.74 8.14
CA ARG A 341 -20.80 -15.25 8.59
C ARG A 341 -20.90 -15.21 10.12
N SER A 342 -20.50 -16.30 10.78
CA SER A 342 -20.48 -16.39 12.25
C SER A 342 -19.61 -15.30 12.89
N MET A 343 -18.42 -15.05 12.34
CA MET A 343 -17.51 -14.02 12.83
C MET A 343 -18.03 -12.61 12.60
N MET A 344 -18.71 -12.36 11.48
CA MET A 344 -19.37 -11.09 11.22
C MET A 344 -20.51 -10.82 12.20
N ASP A 345 -21.32 -11.83 12.53
CA ASP A 345 -22.40 -11.68 13.50
C ASP A 345 -21.85 -11.33 14.90
N LYS A 346 -20.75 -11.99 15.30
CA LYS A 346 -20.04 -11.67 16.56
C LYS A 346 -19.44 -10.27 16.55
N ALA A 347 -18.78 -9.88 15.46
CA ALA A 347 -18.19 -8.56 15.31
C ALA A 347 -19.25 -7.45 15.31
N ALA A 348 -20.39 -7.67 14.65
CA ALA A 348 -21.52 -6.75 14.65
C ALA A 348 -22.13 -6.61 16.07
N ALA A 349 -22.28 -7.72 16.81
CA ALA A 349 -22.74 -7.70 18.20
C ALA A 349 -21.77 -6.96 19.14
N ALA A 350 -20.48 -6.97 18.84
CA ALA A 350 -19.44 -6.22 19.56
C ALA A 350 -19.30 -4.75 19.09
N GLY A 351 -20.10 -4.30 18.12
CA GLY A 351 -20.03 -2.93 17.57
C GLY A 351 -18.82 -2.67 16.67
N ILE A 352 -18.13 -3.72 16.20
CA ILE A 352 -16.96 -3.65 15.32
C ILE A 352 -17.43 -3.59 13.86
N SER A 353 -16.76 -2.79 13.03
CA SER A 353 -17.10 -2.63 11.61
C SER A 353 -16.98 -3.94 10.83
N VAL A 354 -18.08 -4.39 10.22
CA VAL A 354 -18.14 -5.62 9.40
C VAL A 354 -18.02 -5.36 7.89
N LYS A 355 -17.53 -4.17 7.47
CA LYS A 355 -17.41 -3.79 6.06
C LYS A 355 -16.48 -4.73 5.28
N TYR A 356 -15.35 -5.11 5.90
CA TYR A 356 -14.38 -6.03 5.31
C TYR A 356 -14.92 -7.48 5.23
N GLY A 357 -15.56 -7.95 6.30
CA GLY A 357 -16.22 -9.26 6.31
C GLY A 357 -17.26 -9.40 5.19
N ARG A 358 -18.06 -8.35 4.92
CA ARG A 358 -19.01 -8.34 3.80
C ARG A 358 -18.33 -8.51 2.43
N LYS A 359 -17.20 -7.84 2.20
CA LYS A 359 -16.42 -7.98 0.95
C LYS A 359 -15.81 -9.37 0.81
N LEU A 360 -15.29 -9.93 1.91
CA LEU A 360 -14.75 -11.29 1.92
C LEU A 360 -15.83 -12.34 1.64
N LEU A 361 -17.04 -12.15 2.21
CA LEU A 361 -18.19 -13.01 1.94
C LEU A 361 -18.55 -13.00 0.45
N GLN A 362 -18.64 -11.83 -0.17
CA GLN A 362 -18.93 -11.69 -1.61
C GLN A 362 -17.90 -12.41 -2.49
N ARG A 363 -16.61 -12.41 -2.10
CA ARG A 363 -15.54 -13.12 -2.82
C ARG A 363 -15.56 -14.64 -2.64
N LEU A 364 -16.08 -15.13 -1.50
CA LEU A 364 -16.19 -16.57 -1.24
C LEU A 364 -17.48 -17.17 -1.84
N GLU A 365 -18.51 -16.35 -2.03
CA GLU A 365 -19.79 -16.72 -2.66
C GLU A 365 -19.74 -16.71 -4.20
N ALA A 366 -18.87 -15.89 -4.78
CA ALA A 366 -18.53 -15.88 -6.21
C ALA A 366 -17.58 -17.05 -6.54
#